data_AF-A0A0D5ZGK7-F1
#
_entry.id   AF-A0A0D5ZGK7-F1
#
_cell.length_a   1.000
_cell.length_b   1.000
_cell.length_c   1.000
_cell.angle_alpha   90.00
_cell.angle_beta   90.00
_cell.angle_gamma   90.00
#
_symmetry.space_group_name_H-M   'P 1'
#
loop_
_entity.id
_entity.type
_entity.pdbx_description
1 polymer ?
#
loop_
_entity_poly.entity_id
_entity_poly.type
_entity_poly.pdbx_seq_one_letter_code
_entity_poly.pdbx_strand_id
1 'polypeptide(L)'
;MTEPEGEEKKTNSFEEIKRESIEKLATLITSAFGLVAALAWNSAILKIFSVIFGSSSDLLAMVLYAVIVTVIAVVITIYIGRVAGKMKKG
;
A
#
# COMPACT_ATOMS: atom_id res chain seq x y z
N MET A 1 36.95 -5.61 41.96
CA MET A 1 36.68 -5.05 40.62
C MET A 1 35.62 -5.95 40.01
N THR A 2 34.33 -5.64 40.21
CA THR A 2 33.21 -6.48 39.74
C THR A 2 32.75 -5.98 38.37
N GLU A 3 32.82 -6.82 37.35
CA GLU A 3 32.40 -6.53 35.97
C GLU A 3 30.87 -6.43 35.82
N PRO A 4 30.34 -5.43 35.10
CA PRO A 4 28.90 -5.26 34.86
C PRO A 4 28.45 -5.94 33.54
N GLU A 5 28.44 -7.27 33.46
CA GLU A 5 28.02 -7.98 32.23
C GLU A 5 26.50 -8.28 32.16
N GLY A 6 25.76 -8.05 33.24
CA GLY A 6 24.34 -8.46 33.35
C GLY A 6 23.31 -7.47 32.81
N GLU A 7 23.63 -6.18 32.72
CA GLU A 7 22.65 -5.13 32.37
C GLU A 7 22.55 -4.87 30.85
N GLU A 8 23.65 -5.01 30.10
CA GLU A 8 23.72 -4.68 28.67
C GLU A 8 22.93 -5.65 27.76
N LYS A 9 22.83 -6.93 28.13
CA LYS A 9 22.08 -7.94 27.33
C LYS A 9 20.57 -7.79 27.42
N LYS A 10 20.04 -7.32 28.55
CA LYS A 10 18.60 -7.24 28.79
C LYS A 10 17.95 -6.08 28.04
N THR A 11 18.63 -4.94 27.95
CA THR A 11 18.13 -3.77 27.20
C THR A 11 18.03 -4.03 25.70
N ASN A 12 19.00 -4.73 25.12
CA ASN A 12 19.02 -5.00 23.69
C ASN A 12 17.86 -5.90 23.22
N SER A 13 17.52 -6.97 23.96
CA SER A 13 16.44 -7.87 23.54
C SER A 13 15.05 -7.24 23.65
N PHE A 14 14.81 -6.40 24.65
CA PHE A 14 13.52 -5.71 24.79
C PHE A 14 13.30 -4.67 23.69
N GLU A 15 14.34 -3.90 23.33
CA GLU A 15 14.27 -2.96 22.21
C GLU A 15 14.13 -3.68 20.87
N GLU A 16 14.76 -4.84 20.70
CA GLU A 16 14.62 -5.67 19.49
C GLU A 16 13.19 -6.22 19.34
N ILE A 17 12.59 -6.74 20.43
CA ILE A 17 11.19 -7.20 20.44
C ILE A 17 10.23 -6.05 20.16
N LYS A 18 10.46 -4.87 20.75
CA LYS A 18 9.64 -3.68 20.54
C LYS A 18 9.70 -3.22 19.09
N ARG A 19 10.90 -3.19 18.50
CA ARG A 19 11.10 -2.84 17.09
C ARG A 19 10.39 -3.83 16.18
N GLU A 20 10.57 -5.13 16.37
CA GLU A 20 9.90 -6.16 15.57
C GLU A 20 8.37 -6.06 15.68
N SER A 21 7.85 -5.77 16.88
CA SER A 21 6.42 -5.56 17.11
C SER A 21 5.90 -4.33 16.34
N ILE A 22 6.63 -3.22 16.37
CA ILE A 22 6.27 -2.01 15.62
C ILE A 22 6.30 -2.26 14.10
N GLU A 23 7.29 -2.98 13.59
CA GLU A 23 7.38 -3.33 12.16
C GLU A 23 6.20 -4.21 11.71
N LYS A 24 5.81 -5.21 12.52
CA LYS A 24 4.63 -6.04 12.26
C LYS A 24 3.33 -5.24 12.31
N LEU A 25 3.18 -4.38 13.32
CA LEU A 25 2.01 -3.51 13.43
C LEU A 25 1.92 -2.54 12.25
N ALA A 26 3.03 -1.92 11.85
CA ALA A 26 3.08 -1.05 10.68
C ALA A 26 2.66 -1.80 9.41
N THR A 27 3.09 -3.05 9.24
CA THR A 27 2.71 -3.90 8.11
C THR A 27 1.20 -4.21 8.12
N LEU A 28 0.65 -4.59 9.27
CA LEU A 28 -0.77 -4.89 9.43
C LEU A 28 -1.64 -3.66 9.17
N ILE A 29 -1.26 -2.52 9.75
CA ILE A 29 -1.95 -1.24 9.59
C ILE A 29 -1.89 -0.78 8.12
N THR A 30 -0.71 -0.82 7.50
CA THR A 30 -0.53 -0.46 6.08
C THR A 30 -1.39 -1.35 5.17
N SER A 31 -1.46 -2.65 5.45
CA SER A 31 -2.28 -3.58 4.69
C SER A 31 -3.78 -3.30 4.85
N ALA A 32 -4.23 -3.07 6.09
CA ALA A 32 -5.63 -2.73 6.39
C ALA A 32 -6.03 -1.41 5.72
N PHE A 33 -5.19 -0.37 5.82
CA PHE A 33 -5.44 0.91 5.15
C PHE A 33 -5.36 0.80 3.63
N GLY A 34 -4.48 -0.05 3.08
CA GLY A 34 -4.43 -0.34 1.64
C GLY A 34 -5.76 -0.90 1.12
N LEU A 35 -6.38 -1.82 1.88
CA LEU A 35 -7.70 -2.35 1.55
C LEU A 35 -8.81 -1.28 1.63
N VAL A 36 -8.82 -0.49 2.70
CA VAL A 36 -9.79 0.61 2.86
C VAL A 36 -9.62 1.64 1.74
N ALA A 37 -8.39 1.99 1.38
CA ALA A 37 -8.08 2.92 0.30
C ALA A 37 -8.56 2.39 -1.05
N ALA A 38 -8.36 1.10 -1.35
CA ALA A 38 -8.85 0.48 -2.58
C ALA A 38 -10.39 0.58 -2.70
N LEU A 39 -11.11 0.30 -1.61
CA LEU A 39 -12.57 0.39 -1.59
C LEU A 39 -13.08 1.83 -1.73
N ALA A 40 -12.42 2.77 -1.04
CA ALA A 40 -12.74 4.19 -1.11
C ALA A 40 -12.49 4.77 -2.51
N TRP A 41 -11.36 4.42 -3.14
CA TRP A 41 -11.03 4.87 -4.50
C TRP A 41 -11.99 4.33 -5.55
N ASN A 42 -12.39 3.05 -5.47
CA ASN A 42 -13.43 2.50 -6.36
C ASN A 42 -14.70 3.36 -6.31
N SER A 43 -15.17 3.66 -5.10
CA SER A 43 -16.39 4.45 -4.91
C SER A 43 -16.24 5.92 -5.31
N ALA A 44 -15.09 6.53 -5.02
CA ALA A 44 -14.80 7.93 -5.35
C ALA A 44 -14.76 8.15 -6.86
N ILE A 45 -14.08 7.27 -7.59
CA ILE A 45 -13.97 7.36 -9.05
C ILE A 45 -15.37 7.28 -9.69
N LEU A 46 -16.20 6.31 -9.28
CA LEU A 46 -17.58 6.17 -9.78
C LEU A 46 -18.42 7.43 -9.55
N LYS A 47 -18.34 8.03 -8.35
CA LYS A 47 -19.04 9.28 -8.04
C LYS A 47 -18.54 10.45 -8.90
N ILE A 48 -17.23 10.57 -9.10
CA ILE A 48 -16.64 11.59 -9.96
C ILE A 48 -17.18 11.46 -11.39
N PHE A 49 -17.23 10.24 -11.93
CA PHE A 49 -17.82 9.98 -13.25
C PHE A 49 -19.31 10.37 -13.30
N SER A 50 -20.09 10.01 -12.29
CA SER A 50 -21.51 10.38 -12.23
C SER A 50 -21.73 11.91 -12.21
N VAL A 51 -20.89 12.65 -11.50
CA VAL A 51 -20.97 14.13 -11.44
C VAL A 51 -20.59 14.77 -12.78
N ILE A 52 -19.55 14.25 -13.47
CA ILE A 52 -19.05 14.85 -14.71
C ILE A 52 -19.93 14.51 -15.91
N PHE A 53 -20.45 13.28 -15.98
CA PHE A 53 -21.17 12.77 -17.17
C PHE A 53 -22.70 12.66 -16.97
N GLY A 54 -23.20 12.95 -15.77
CA GLY A 54 -24.63 12.91 -15.44
C GLY A 54 -25.19 11.49 -15.25
N SER A 55 -26.49 11.39 -14.95
CA SER A 55 -27.20 10.14 -14.62
C SER A 55 -27.72 9.37 -15.84
N SER A 56 -27.27 9.67 -17.05
CA SER A 56 -27.91 9.18 -18.28
C SER A 56 -26.93 8.47 -19.21
N SER A 57 -26.33 7.38 -18.74
CA SER A 57 -25.96 6.17 -19.50
C SER A 57 -24.88 5.39 -18.74
N ASP A 58 -25.34 4.57 -17.78
CA ASP A 58 -24.50 3.72 -16.93
C ASP A 58 -23.44 2.93 -17.70
N LEU A 59 -23.70 2.57 -18.96
CA LEU A 59 -22.77 1.82 -19.79
C LEU A 59 -21.52 2.64 -20.19
N LEU A 60 -21.67 3.89 -20.63
CA LEU A 60 -20.53 4.70 -21.09
C LEU A 60 -19.62 5.09 -19.93
N ALA A 61 -20.20 5.42 -18.77
CA ALA A 61 -19.45 5.70 -17.55
C ALA A 61 -18.69 4.47 -17.05
N MET A 62 -19.32 3.28 -17.06
CA MET A 62 -18.67 2.02 -16.65
C MET A 62 -17.56 1.59 -17.63
N VAL A 63 -17.77 1.76 -18.94
CA VAL A 63 -16.76 1.43 -19.96
C VAL A 63 -15.55 2.37 -19.84
N LEU A 64 -15.76 3.67 -19.67
CA LEU A 64 -14.67 4.62 -19.50
C LEU A 64 -13.90 4.38 -18.19
N TYR A 65 -14.62 4.09 -17.09
CA TYR A 65 -14.03 3.64 -15.83
C TYR A 65 -13.12 2.43 -16.03
N ALA A 66 -13.61 1.37 -16.68
CA ALA A 66 -12.85 0.14 -16.91
C ALA A 66 -11.58 0.37 -17.74
N VAL A 67 -11.65 1.21 -18.78
CA VAL A 67 -10.49 1.56 -19.61
C VAL A 67 -9.45 2.31 -18.79
N ILE A 68 -9.86 3.32 -18.01
CA ILE A 68 -8.94 4.12 -17.20
C ILE A 68 -8.25 3.27 -16.13
N VAL A 69 -9.01 2.44 -15.42
CA VAL A 69 -8.44 1.54 -14.40
C VAL A 69 -7.46 0.55 -15.02
N THR A 70 -7.74 0.02 -16.21
CA THR A 70 -6.84 -0.90 -16.93
C THR A 70 -5.55 -0.21 -17.35
N VAL A 71 -5.63 1.01 -17.90
CA VAL A 71 -4.44 1.79 -18.27
C VAL A 71 -3.57 2.07 -17.04
N ILE A 72 -4.18 2.51 -15.93
CA ILE A 72 -3.45 2.75 -14.67
C ILE A 72 -2.79 1.46 -14.17
N ALA A 73 -3.53 0.34 -14.17
CA ALA A 73 -3.00 -0.95 -13.74
C ALA A 73 -1.78 -1.37 -14.58
N VAL A 74 -1.87 -1.29 -15.92
CA VAL A 74 -0.76 -1.62 -16.82
C VAL A 74 0.45 -0.73 -16.56
N VAL A 75 0.26 0.58 -16.40
CA VAL A 75 1.36 1.52 -16.12
C VAL A 75 2.03 1.19 -14.79
N ILE A 76 1.25 0.92 -13.73
CA ILE A 76 1.78 0.53 -12.42
C ILE A 76 2.52 -0.81 -12.51
N THR A 77 1.97 -1.81 -13.19
CA THR A 77 2.62 -3.12 -13.38
C THR A 77 3.96 -2.98 -14.11
N ILE A 78 4.02 -2.16 -15.18
CA ILE A 78 5.27 -1.89 -15.91
C ILE A 78 6.27 -1.14 -15.03
N TYR A 79 5.82 -0.15 -14.25
CA TYR A 79 6.67 0.62 -13.36
C TYR A 79 7.29 -0.25 -12.27
N ILE A 80 6.48 -1.07 -11.59
CA ILE A 80 6.96 -2.02 -10.59
C ILE A 80 7.94 -3.01 -11.22
N GLY A 81 7.63 -3.55 -12.40
CA GLY A 81 8.54 -4.44 -13.14
C GLY A 81 9.89 -3.78 -13.47
N ARG A 82 9.88 -2.50 -13.85
CA ARG A 82 11.12 -1.73 -14.10
C ARG A 82 11.92 -1.48 -12.82
N VAL A 83 11.28 -1.13 -11.71
CA VAL A 83 11.96 -0.89 -10.42
C VAL A 83 12.54 -2.19 -9.87
N ALA A 84 11.78 -3.28 -9.90
CA ALA A 84 12.24 -4.61 -9.50
C ALA A 84 13.42 -5.09 -10.36
N GLY A 85 13.38 -4.86 -11.68
CA GLY A 85 14.47 -5.19 -12.59
C GLY A 85 15.76 -4.39 -12.34
N LYS A 86 15.65 -3.16 -11.84
CA LYS A 86 16.80 -2.32 -11.45
C LYS A 86 17.45 -2.81 -10.15
N MET A 87 16.66 -3.25 -9.17
CA MET A 87 17.18 -3.76 -7.89
C MET A 87 17.90 -5.11 -8.03
N LYS A 88 17.61 -5.91 -9.07
CA LYS A 88 18.31 -7.18 -9.33
C LYS A 88 19.66 -7.02 -10.05
N LYS A 89 20.02 -5.79 -10.47
CA LYS A 89 21.22 -5.49 -11.25
C LYS A 89 22.25 -4.61 -10.52
N GLY A 90 22.02 -4.27 -9.26
CA GLY A 90 23.01 -3.65 -8.35
C GLY A 90 23.40 -4.63 -7.26
#